data_AF-A0A1F8TWN8-F1
#
_entry.id   AF-A0A1F8TWN8-F1
#
_cell.length_a   1.000
_cell.length_b   1.000
_cell.length_c   1.000
_cell.angle_alpha   90.00
_cell.angle_beta   90.00
_cell.angle_gamma   90.00
#
_symmetry.space_group_name_H-M   'P 1'
#
loop_
_entity.id
_entity.type
_entity.pdbx_description
1 polymer ?
#
loop_
_entity_poly.entity_id
_entity_poly.type
_entity_poly.pdbx_seq_one_letter_code
_entity_poly.pdbx_strand_id
1 'polypeptide(L)'
;MDQYDFDALKARVAELEDKIKFLYRRLNIEYMEGDPTQAVNAKVRELLQRGNKIEAIKVYREVYNVGLAEAKHVIDSIEQTIP
;
A
#
# COMPACT_ATOMS: atom_id res chain seq x y z
N MET A 1 0.46 23.70 -19.66
CA MET A 1 1.62 23.49 -18.76
C MET A 1 1.68 22.02 -18.32
N ASP A 2 1.09 21.09 -19.08
CA ASP A 2 0.62 19.82 -18.48
C ASP A 2 1.28 18.57 -19.07
N GLN A 3 1.81 18.64 -20.30
CA GLN A 3 2.44 17.50 -20.97
C GLN A 3 3.91 17.30 -20.53
N TYR A 4 4.65 18.41 -20.41
CA TYR A 4 6.08 18.39 -20.08
C TYR A 4 6.34 17.86 -18.66
N ASP A 5 5.50 18.23 -17.70
CA ASP A 5 5.62 17.77 -16.31
C ASP A 5 5.30 16.27 -16.19
N PHE A 6 4.34 15.78 -16.97
CA PHE A 6 4.00 14.35 -16.97
C PHE A 6 5.11 13.50 -17.59
N ASP A 7 5.71 13.95 -18.70
CA ASP A 7 6.83 13.25 -19.32
C ASP A 7 8.11 13.31 -18.47
N ALA A 8 8.38 14.45 -17.82
CA ALA A 8 9.48 14.56 -16.85
C ALA A 8 9.26 13.64 -15.64
N LEU A 9 8.03 13.53 -15.15
CA LEU A 9 7.68 12.64 -14.05
C LEU A 9 7.85 11.17 -14.45
N LYS A 10 7.43 10.76 -15.65
CA LYS A 10 7.66 9.40 -16.15
C LYS A 10 9.14 9.06 -16.24
N ALA A 11 9.95 9.99 -16.76
CA ALA A 11 11.39 9.79 -16.85
C ALA A 11 12.01 9.62 -15.44
N ARG A 12 11.55 10.42 -14.47
CA ARG A 12 11.94 10.32 -13.06
C ARG A 12 11.55 8.97 -12.46
N VAL A 13 10.33 8.49 -12.73
CA VAL A 13 9.82 7.19 -12.25
C VAL A 13 10.64 6.04 -12.83
N ALA A 14 10.91 6.06 -14.14
CA ALA A 14 11.73 5.03 -14.79
C ALA A 14 13.14 4.95 -14.19
N GLU A 15 13.78 6.10 -13.92
CA GLU A 15 15.08 6.14 -13.26
C GLU A 15 15.05 5.54 -11.84
N LEU A 16 13.96 5.81 -11.10
CA LEU A 16 13.77 5.24 -9.77
C LEU A 16 13.52 3.73 -9.82
N GLU A 17 12.75 3.24 -10.78
CA GLU A 17 12.51 1.81 -11.00
C GLU A 17 13.82 1.06 -11.29
N ASP A 18 14.70 1.61 -12.13
CA ASP A 18 16.02 1.04 -12.42
C ASP A 18 16.91 0.98 -11.18
N LYS A 19 16.94 2.06 -10.39
CA LYS A 19 17.67 2.12 -9.11
C LYS A 19 17.14 1.07 -8.13
N ILE A 20 15.82 0.91 -8.04
CA ILE A 20 15.17 -0.07 -7.17
C ILE A 20 15.55 -1.51 -7.59
N LYS A 21 15.49 -1.83 -8.89
CA LYS A 21 15.93 -3.12 -9.43
C LYS A 21 17.38 -3.41 -9.10
N PHE A 22 18.26 -2.40 -9.22
CA PHE A 22 19.67 -2.53 -8.87
C PHE A 22 19.86 -2.87 -7.38
N LEU A 23 19.13 -2.18 -6.50
CA LEU A 23 19.19 -2.42 -5.05
C LEU A 23 18.69 -3.81 -4.68
N TYR A 24 17.55 -4.25 -5.21
CA TYR A 24 17.02 -5.59 -4.96
C TYR A 24 18.01 -6.69 -5.36
N ARG A 25 18.61 -6.55 -6.55
CA ARG A 25 19.63 -7.49 -7.03
C ARG A 25 20.87 -7.51 -6.14
N ARG A 26 21.36 -6.35 -5.70
CA ARG A 26 22.58 -6.28 -4.87
C ARG A 26 22.36 -6.75 -3.44
N LEU A 27 21.16 -6.55 -2.89
CA LEU A 27 20.80 -7.00 -1.55
C LEU A 27 20.32 -8.47 -1.52
N ASN A 28 20.21 -9.12 -2.68
CA ASN A 28 19.67 -10.47 -2.83
C ASN A 28 18.29 -10.63 -2.17
N ILE A 29 17.48 -9.58 -2.29
CA ILE A 29 16.11 -9.54 -1.81
C ILE A 29 15.22 -9.83 -3.02
N GLU A 30 14.45 -10.91 -2.97
CA GLU A 30 13.36 -11.11 -3.92
C GLU A 30 12.30 -10.03 -3.67
N TYR A 31 12.13 -9.14 -4.65
CA TYR A 31 10.97 -8.28 -4.69
C TYR A 31 9.76 -9.14 -5.07
N MET A 32 8.90 -9.42 -4.09
CA MET A 32 7.59 -9.99 -4.39
C MET A 32 6.79 -8.91 -5.12
N GLU A 33 6.52 -9.10 -6.42
CA GLU A 33 5.57 -8.26 -7.15
C GLU A 33 4.22 -8.33 -6.43
N GLY A 34 3.86 -7.22 -5.85
CA GLY A 34 2.76 -7.11 -4.92
C GLY A 34 3.05 -5.88 -4.12
N ASP A 35 2.40 -4.80 -4.49
CA ASP A 35 2.31 -3.65 -3.62
C ASP A 35 1.86 -4.19 -2.25
N PRO A 36 2.71 -4.16 -1.19
CA PRO A 36 2.35 -4.74 0.10
C PRO A 36 1.11 -4.05 0.64
N THR A 37 0.82 -2.83 0.15
CA THR A 37 -0.41 -2.12 0.44
C THR A 37 -1.64 -2.77 -0.18
N GLN A 38 -1.56 -3.40 -1.36
CA GLN A 38 -2.65 -4.19 -1.92
C GLN A 38 -2.89 -5.50 -1.18
N ALA A 39 -1.86 -6.22 -0.75
CA ALA A 39 -2.04 -7.46 0.02
C ALA A 39 -2.71 -7.17 1.38
N VAL A 40 -2.30 -6.09 2.04
CA VAL A 40 -2.89 -5.64 3.30
C VAL A 40 -4.32 -5.15 3.07
N ASN A 41 -4.57 -4.38 2.02
CA ASN A 41 -5.92 -3.92 1.67
C ASN A 41 -6.86 -5.10 1.36
N ALA A 42 -6.39 -6.14 0.66
CA ALA A 42 -7.18 -7.35 0.42
C ALA A 42 -7.50 -8.08 1.72
N LYS A 43 -6.54 -8.19 2.65
CA LYS A 43 -6.76 -8.84 3.95
C LYS A 43 -7.71 -8.04 4.84
N VAL A 44 -7.56 -6.73 4.87
CA VAL A 44 -8.45 -5.79 5.57
C VAL A 44 -9.87 -5.89 5.04
N ARG A 45 -10.05 -5.91 3.71
CA ARG A 45 -11.36 -6.09 3.08
C ARG A 45 -12.02 -7.42 3.44
N GLU A 46 -11.27 -8.52 3.42
CA GLU A 46 -11.76 -9.84 3.85
C GLU A 46 -12.21 -9.81 5.32
N LEU A 47 -11.43 -9.19 6.21
CA LEU A 47 -11.77 -9.07 7.63
C LEU A 47 -13.02 -8.23 7.84
N LEU A 48 -13.17 -7.12 7.10
CA LEU A 48 -14.36 -6.27 7.15
C LEU A 48 -15.62 -7.00 6.65
N GLN A 49 -15.52 -7.73 5.53
CA GLN A 49 -16.64 -8.55 5.02
C GLN A 49 -17.09 -9.64 6.00
N ARG A 50 -16.18 -10.15 6.83
CA ARG A 50 -16.48 -11.12 7.90
C ARG A 50 -16.98 -10.47 9.20
N GLY A 51 -17.10 -9.13 9.24
CA GLY A 51 -17.49 -8.39 10.46
C GLY A 51 -16.37 -8.25 11.49
N ASN A 52 -15.13 -8.64 11.17
CA ASN A 52 -13.98 -8.66 12.07
C ASN A 52 -13.20 -7.33 12.04
N LYS A 53 -13.90 -6.22 12.32
CA LYS A 53 -13.35 -4.86 12.23
C LYS A 53 -12.14 -4.60 13.13
N ILE A 54 -12.12 -5.16 14.34
CA ILE A 54 -11.02 -5.00 15.29
C ILE A 54 -9.72 -5.59 14.73
N GLU A 55 -9.81 -6.78 14.13
CA GLU A 55 -8.66 -7.43 13.50
C GLU A 55 -8.19 -6.66 12.26
N ALA A 56 -9.10 -6.08 11.49
CA ALA A 56 -8.74 -5.22 10.35
C ALA A 56 -7.94 -3.99 10.78
N ILE A 57 -8.36 -3.33 11.88
CA ILE A 57 -7.63 -2.20 12.48
C ILE A 57 -6.27 -2.65 12.99
N LYS A 58 -6.18 -3.82 13.61
CA LYS A 58 -4.92 -4.37 14.13
C LYS A 58 -3.91 -4.62 13.00
N VAL A 59 -4.33 -5.31 11.94
CA VAL A 59 -3.49 -5.59 10.76
C VAL A 59 -2.99 -4.30 10.11
N TYR A 60 -3.88 -3.32 9.90
CA TYR A 60 -3.49 -2.04 9.32
C TYR A 60 -2.49 -1.29 10.22
N ARG A 61 -2.69 -1.34 11.53
CA ARG A 61 -1.78 -0.70 12.49
C ARG A 61 -0.39 -1.35 12.52
N GLU A 62 -0.33 -2.68 12.48
CA GLU A 62 0.94 -3.42 12.53
C GLU A 62 1.77 -3.20 11.26
N VAL A 63 1.12 -3.07 10.10
CA VAL A 63 1.83 -2.91 8.83
C VAL A 63 2.24 -1.45 8.57
N TYR A 64 1.35 -0.50 8.81
CA TYR A 64 1.62 0.93 8.55
C TYR A 64 2.21 1.67 9.74
N ASN A 65 2.33 1.02 10.90
CA ASN A 65 2.82 1.60 12.16
C ASN A 65 2.12 2.91 12.54
N VAL A 66 0.81 3.01 12.25
CA VAL A 66 0.01 4.21 12.51
C VAL A 66 -0.62 4.20 13.90
N GLY A 67 -1.13 5.35 14.35
CA GLY A 67 -1.92 5.45 15.56
C GLY A 67 -3.27 4.72 15.45
N LEU A 68 -3.86 4.35 16.60
CA LEU A 68 -5.17 3.66 16.64
C LEU A 68 -6.29 4.48 15.98
N ALA A 69 -6.30 5.80 16.20
CA ALA A 69 -7.30 6.70 15.63
C ALA A 69 -7.20 6.76 14.09
N GLU A 70 -5.98 6.83 13.55
CA GLU A 70 -5.72 6.84 12.10
C GLU A 70 -6.11 5.51 11.47
N ALA A 71 -5.68 4.40 12.06
CA ALA A 71 -6.07 3.06 11.60
C ALA A 71 -7.60 2.90 11.58
N LYS A 72 -8.29 3.33 12.63
CA LYS A 72 -9.76 3.26 12.69
C LYS A 72 -10.40 4.08 11.57
N HIS A 73 -9.95 5.32 11.35
CA HIS A 73 -10.53 6.21 10.35
C HIS A 73 -10.41 5.65 8.93
N VAL A 74 -9.25 5.07 8.60
CA VAL A 74 -9.04 4.41 7.29
C VAL A 74 -9.94 3.19 7.15
N ILE A 75 -10.00 2.34 8.18
CA ILE A 75 -10.81 1.11 8.16
C ILE A 75 -12.30 1.42 8.06
N ASP A 76 -12.79 2.43 8.79
CA ASP A 76 -14.16 2.94 8.67
C ASP A 76 -14.46 3.39 7.23
N SER A 77 -13.54 4.14 6.61
CA SER A 77 -13.71 4.62 5.23
C SER A 77 -13.76 3.46 4.22
N ILE A 78 -12.92 2.43 4.42
CA ILE A 78 -12.91 1.23 3.61
C ILE A 78 -14.22 0.45 3.78
N GLU A 79 -14.69 0.27 5.03
CA GLU A 79 -15.96 -0.41 5.34
C GLU A 79 -17.15 0.23 4.63
N GLN A 80 -17.23 1.57 4.62
CA GLN A 80 -18.29 2.31 3.92
C GLN A 80 -18.22 2.19 2.39
N THR A 81 -17.06 1.83 1.84
CA THR A 81 -16.85 1.69 0.39
C THR A 81 -17.08 0.24 -0.08
N ILE A 82 -17.12 -0.73 0.83
CA ILE A 82 -17.45 -2.13 0.50
C ILE A 82 -18.99 -2.24 0.45
N PRO A 83 -19.58 -2.65 -0.69
CA PRO A 83 -21.02 -2.84 -0.82
C PRO A 83 -21.55 -4.03 -0.01
#